data_AF-A0A6H5G091-F1
#
_entry.id   AF-A0A6H5G091-F1
#
_cell.length_a   1.000
_cell.length_b   1.000
_cell.length_c   1.000
_cell.angle_alpha   90.00
_cell.angle_beta   90.00
_cell.angle_gamma   90.00
#
_symmetry.space_group_name_H-M   'P 1'
#
loop_
_entity.id
_entity.type
_entity.pdbx_description
1 polymer ?
#
loop_
_entity_poly.entity_id
_entity_poly.type
_entity_poly.pdbx_seq_one_letter_code
_entity_poly.pdbx_strand_id
1 'polypeptide(L)'
;MFPIEPTYYPSNGGVPDTLDFFLGKNAELLCSYPEVLYELSSDHYPVITTISEQYDFQRKSTKLLRKPFDWNVYRSIIDSSLNPSIRLKEPRDIDMAVCTLTRAIQSAAQHAHTNRGRNT
;
A
#
# COMPACT_ATOMS: atom_id res chain seq x y z
N MET A 1 18.68 -11.63 -1.27
CA MET A 1 18.44 -12.56 -0.15
C MET A 1 17.05 -13.15 -0.32
N PHE A 2 16.87 -14.42 -0.03
CA PHE A 2 15.60 -15.14 -0.12
C PHE A 2 15.33 -15.85 1.21
N PRO A 3 14.06 -16.08 1.59
CA PRO A 3 13.74 -16.86 2.78
C PRO A 3 14.04 -18.34 2.57
N ILE A 4 14.36 -19.07 3.64
CA ILE A 4 14.63 -20.52 3.57
C ILE A 4 13.35 -21.33 3.31
N GLU A 5 12.21 -20.78 3.72
CA GLU A 5 10.91 -21.43 3.58
C GLU A 5 10.24 -21.04 2.25
N PRO A 6 9.40 -21.91 1.67
CA PRO A 6 8.61 -21.58 0.49
C PRO A 6 7.68 -20.39 0.76
N THR A 7 7.52 -19.54 -0.25
CA THR A 7 6.66 -18.34 -0.19
C THR A 7 5.43 -18.50 -1.04
N TYR A 8 5.40 -19.48 -1.95
CA TYR A 8 4.28 -19.77 -2.83
C TYR A 8 3.78 -21.19 -2.58
N TYR A 9 2.46 -21.32 -2.39
CA TYR A 9 1.77 -22.58 -2.16
C TYR A 9 0.63 -22.73 -3.18
N PRO A 10 0.82 -23.55 -4.22
CA PRO A 10 -0.19 -23.74 -5.24
C PRO A 10 -1.50 -24.31 -4.67
N SER A 11 -2.63 -23.66 -4.97
CA SER A 11 -3.97 -24.13 -4.54
C SER A 11 -4.36 -25.51 -5.09
N ASN A 12 -3.67 -25.97 -6.15
CA ASN A 12 -3.88 -27.29 -6.75
C ASN A 12 -3.03 -28.40 -6.08
N GLY A 13 -2.37 -28.13 -4.96
CA GLY A 13 -1.52 -29.10 -4.26
C GLY A 13 -0.19 -29.37 -4.96
N GLY A 14 0.24 -28.46 -5.84
CA GLY A 14 1.58 -28.47 -6.42
C GLY A 14 2.68 -28.29 -5.36
N VAL A 15 3.93 -28.50 -5.78
CA VAL A 15 5.10 -28.38 -4.90
C VAL A 15 5.28 -26.90 -4.51
N PRO A 16 5.36 -26.57 -3.21
CA PRO A 16 5.66 -25.22 -2.76
C PRO A 16 7.02 -24.73 -3.26
N ASP A 17 7.14 -23.44 -3.53
CA ASP A 17 8.38 -22.83 -4.05
C ASP A 17 8.67 -21.46 -3.40
N THR A 18 9.91 -20.99 -3.49
CA THR A 18 10.34 -19.67 -3.01
C THR A 18 10.45 -18.72 -4.20
N LEU A 19 9.41 -17.90 -4.40
CA LEU A 19 9.33 -16.96 -5.52
C LEU A 19 9.52 -15.50 -5.11
N ASP A 20 9.44 -15.22 -3.80
CA ASP A 20 9.49 -13.88 -3.25
C ASP A 20 10.84 -13.66 -2.55
N PHE A 21 11.58 -12.64 -2.99
CA PHE A 21 12.92 -12.36 -2.49
C PHE A 21 13.21 -10.86 -2.46
N PHE A 22 14.16 -10.48 -1.60
CA PHE A 22 14.61 -9.11 -1.45
C PHE A 22 15.94 -8.89 -2.16
N LEU A 23 15.98 -7.94 -3.10
CA LEU A 23 17.20 -7.48 -3.74
C LEU A 23 17.56 -6.08 -3.23
N GLY A 24 18.77 -5.95 -2.68
CA GLY A 24 19.33 -4.67 -2.27
C GLY A 24 20.82 -4.62 -2.56
N LYS A 25 21.31 -3.47 -3.02
CA LYS A 25 22.73 -3.23 -3.25
C LYS A 25 23.42 -2.95 -1.91
N ASN A 26 24.50 -3.68 -1.59
CA ASN A 26 25.22 -3.58 -0.31
C ASN A 26 24.34 -3.83 0.93
N ALA A 27 23.22 -4.56 0.76
CA ALA A 27 22.22 -4.76 1.79
C ALA A 27 22.62 -5.78 2.88
N GLU A 28 23.60 -6.64 2.59
CA GLU A 28 23.99 -7.76 3.47
C GLU A 28 24.46 -7.32 4.86
N LEU A 29 25.03 -6.11 4.97
CA LEU A 29 25.52 -5.57 6.24
C LEU A 29 24.45 -4.82 7.04
N LEU A 30 23.33 -4.50 6.41
CA LEU A 30 22.29 -3.64 6.96
C LEU A 30 20.96 -4.35 7.12
N CYS A 31 20.79 -5.58 6.60
CA CYS A 31 19.51 -6.26 6.58
C CYS A 31 19.55 -7.58 7.35
N SER A 32 18.45 -7.91 8.01
CA SER A 32 18.21 -9.26 8.52
C SER A 32 18.01 -10.22 7.36
N TYR A 33 18.20 -11.51 7.65
CA TYR A 33 17.77 -12.55 6.74
C TYR A 33 16.23 -12.46 6.53
N PRO A 34 15.70 -12.67 5.31
CA PRO A 34 14.27 -12.65 5.07
C PRO A 34 13.54 -13.82 5.75
N GLU A 35 12.40 -13.54 6.37
CA GLU A 35 11.55 -14.52 7.07
C GLU A 35 10.17 -14.58 6.42
N VAL A 36 9.54 -15.75 6.44
CA VAL A 36 8.17 -15.95 5.91
C VAL A 36 7.15 -15.65 7.01
N LEU A 37 6.09 -14.91 6.66
CA LEU A 37 4.94 -14.69 7.53
C LEU A 37 3.78 -15.57 7.06
N TYR A 38 3.31 -16.46 7.93
CA TYR A 38 2.25 -17.43 7.63
C TYR A 38 0.85 -16.80 7.67
N GLU A 39 0.59 -15.84 6.79
CA GLU A 39 -0.73 -15.22 6.63
C GLU A 39 -1.54 -15.94 5.55
N LEU A 40 -2.75 -16.38 5.90
CA LEU A 40 -3.59 -17.24 5.04
C LEU A 40 -4.51 -16.47 4.07
N SER A 41 -4.10 -15.29 3.61
CA SER A 41 -4.94 -14.43 2.74
C SER A 41 -4.66 -14.57 1.24
N SER A 42 -3.63 -15.33 0.84
CA SER A 42 -3.26 -15.58 -0.56
C SER A 42 -2.61 -16.96 -0.70
N ASP A 43 -2.42 -17.40 -1.94
CA ASP A 43 -1.49 -18.47 -2.35
C ASP A 43 0.00 -18.09 -2.22
N HIS A 44 0.30 -16.87 -1.78
CA HIS A 44 1.63 -16.40 -1.40
C HIS A 44 1.68 -15.99 0.07
N TYR A 45 2.72 -16.41 0.78
CA TYR A 45 3.08 -15.91 2.09
C TYR A 45 3.98 -14.67 1.99
N PRO A 46 3.66 -13.59 2.73
CA PRO A 46 4.53 -12.42 2.79
C PRO A 46 5.94 -12.76 3.27
N VAL A 47 6.92 -12.02 2.77
CA VAL A 47 8.33 -12.10 3.20
C VAL A 47 8.71 -10.80 3.89
N ILE A 48 9.28 -10.88 5.09
CA ILE A 48 9.73 -9.72 5.87
C ILE A 48 11.25 -9.72 5.99
N THR A 49 11.86 -8.54 5.81
CA THR A 49 13.28 -8.29 6.13
C THR A 49 13.38 -6.98 6.91
N THR A 50 14.27 -6.94 7.89
CA THR A 50 14.48 -5.76 8.74
C THR A 50 15.76 -5.07 8.31
N ILE A 51 15.68 -3.79 7.96
CA ILE A 51 16.85 -2.98 7.60
C ILE A 51 17.26 -2.11 8.80
N SER A 52 18.46 -2.35 9.32
CA SER A 52 19.12 -1.58 10.37
C SER A 52 19.85 -0.38 9.77
N GLU A 53 19.10 0.68 9.47
CA GLU A 53 19.66 1.97 9.04
C GLU A 53 19.32 3.07 10.07
N GLN A 54 20.30 3.92 10.42
CA GLN A 54 20.00 5.18 11.11
C GLN A 54 19.48 6.18 10.08
N TYR A 55 18.16 6.20 9.90
CA TYR A 55 17.52 7.11 8.96
C TYR A 55 17.56 8.55 9.50
N ASP A 56 18.34 9.42 8.87
CA ASP A 56 18.23 10.87 9.08
C ASP A 56 16.96 11.33 8.35
N PHE A 57 15.97 11.83 9.09
CA PHE A 57 14.62 12.15 8.60
C PHE A 57 14.60 13.42 7.71
N GLN A 58 15.49 13.51 6.72
CA GLN A 58 15.69 14.70 5.89
C GLN A 58 14.92 14.59 4.57
N ARG A 59 13.61 14.84 4.64
CA ARG A 59 12.81 15.70 3.74
C ARG A 59 11.34 15.41 3.99
N LYS A 60 10.56 16.47 4.24
CA LYS A 60 9.10 16.44 4.13
C LYS A 60 8.73 16.13 2.67
N SER A 61 8.67 14.85 2.32
CA SER A 61 8.01 14.41 1.09
C SER A 61 6.58 14.95 1.11
N THR A 62 6.14 15.53 0.01
CA THR A 62 4.73 15.89 -0.23
C THR A 62 3.93 14.61 -0.45
N LYS A 63 3.84 13.76 0.56
CA LYS A 63 3.02 12.55 0.52
C LYS A 63 1.56 12.96 0.59
N LEU A 64 0.75 12.36 -0.27
CA LEU A 64 -0.71 12.50 -0.23
C LEU A 64 -1.27 12.07 1.14
N LEU A 65 -0.66 11.04 1.72
CA LEU A 65 -0.98 10.48 3.03
C LEU A 65 0.12 10.85 4.03
N ARG A 66 -0.25 11.51 5.12
CA ARG A 66 0.61 11.98 6.20
C ARG A 66 -0.06 11.53 7.50
N LYS A 67 0.74 11.12 8.48
CA LYS A 67 0.22 10.82 9.81
C LYS A 67 0.06 12.13 10.60
N PRO A 68 -0.97 12.25 11.47
CA PRO A 68 -2.09 11.32 11.67
C PRO A 68 -3.13 11.39 10.53
N PHE A 69 -3.72 10.25 10.18
CA PHE A 69 -4.65 10.09 9.06
C PHE A 69 -5.92 9.35 9.52
N ASP A 70 -7.10 9.96 9.34
CA ASP A 70 -8.38 9.36 9.72
C ASP A 70 -8.95 8.52 8.58
N TRP A 71 -8.79 7.20 8.69
CA TRP A 71 -9.28 6.24 7.71
C TRP A 71 -10.81 6.17 7.62
N ASN A 72 -11.54 6.50 8.69
CA ASN A 72 -13.00 6.49 8.67
C ASN A 72 -13.52 7.68 7.86
N VAL A 73 -12.94 8.87 8.06
CA VAL A 73 -13.24 10.06 7.25
C VAL A 73 -12.89 9.79 5.79
N TYR A 74 -11.69 9.27 5.51
CA TYR A 74 -11.29 8.93 4.15
C TYR A 74 -12.30 8.01 3.46
N ARG A 75 -12.66 6.90 4.12
CA ARG A 75 -13.60 5.91 3.59
C ARG A 75 -14.98 6.51 3.33
N SER A 76 -15.53 7.26 4.28
CA SER A 76 -16.85 7.89 4.13
C SER A 76 -16.93 8.84 2.92
N ILE A 77 -15.85 9.57 2.64
CA ILE A 77 -15.80 10.50 1.51
C ILE A 77 -15.67 9.73 0.20
N ILE A 78 -14.86 8.68 0.15
CA ILE A 78 -14.76 7.81 -1.03
C ILE A 78 -16.12 7.17 -1.35
N ASP A 79 -16.76 6.55 -0.35
CA ASP A 79 -18.03 5.83 -0.52
C ASP A 79 -19.17 6.77 -0.97
N SER A 80 -19.16 8.02 -0.53
CA SER A 80 -20.15 9.02 -0.94
C SER A 80 -19.82 9.73 -2.26
N SER A 81 -18.54 9.80 -2.65
CA SER A 81 -18.10 10.53 -3.86
C SER A 81 -18.12 9.68 -5.13
N LEU A 82 -18.18 8.34 -5.00
CA LEU A 82 -18.08 7.43 -6.13
C LEU A 82 -19.35 6.62 -6.32
N ASN A 83 -19.79 6.53 -7.58
CA ASN A 83 -20.84 5.61 -7.98
C ASN A 83 -20.20 4.44 -8.74
N PRO A 84 -20.23 3.19 -8.22
CA PRO A 84 -19.66 2.05 -8.91
C PRO A 84 -20.46 1.63 -10.16
N SER A 85 -21.69 2.13 -10.33
CA SER A 85 -22.58 1.80 -11.46
C SER A 85 -22.53 2.82 -12.61
N ILE A 86 -21.45 3.60 -12.74
CA ILE A 86 -21.28 4.48 -13.90
C ILE A 86 -21.21 3.67 -15.20
N ARG A 87 -21.83 4.19 -16.25
CA ARG A 87 -21.75 3.60 -17.59
C ARG A 87 -20.65 4.29 -18.37
N LEU A 88 -19.68 3.51 -18.84
CA LEU A 88 -18.55 3.99 -19.65
C LEU A 88 -18.79 3.58 -21.11
N LYS A 89 -19.43 4.44 -21.89
CA LYS A 89 -19.83 4.12 -23.27
C LYS A 89 -18.88 4.72 -24.30
N GLU A 90 -18.39 5.91 -24.01
CA GLU A 90 -17.52 6.69 -24.87
C GLU A 90 -16.15 6.89 -24.20
N PRO A 91 -15.06 7.12 -24.96
CA PRO A 91 -13.75 7.40 -24.37
C PRO A 91 -13.75 8.52 -23.33
N ARG A 92 -14.53 9.58 -23.58
CA ARG A 92 -14.70 10.69 -22.61
C ARG A 92 -15.27 10.26 -21.26
N ASP A 93 -16.07 9.19 -21.22
CA ASP A 93 -16.66 8.71 -19.98
C ASP A 93 -15.57 8.10 -19.10
N ILE A 94 -14.57 7.46 -19.71
CA ILE A 94 -13.38 6.94 -19.03
C ILE A 94 -12.58 8.12 -18.44
N ASP A 95 -12.31 9.16 -19.23
CA ASP A 95 -11.58 10.34 -18.76
C ASP A 95 -12.28 11.01 -17.57
N MET A 96 -13.62 11.14 -17.65
CA MET A 96 -14.42 11.67 -16.55
C MET A 96 -14.40 10.78 -15.32
N ALA A 97 -14.48 9.46 -15.48
CA ALA A 97 -14.39 8.51 -14.38
C ALA A 97 -13.04 8.58 -13.68
N VAL A 98 -11.94 8.62 -14.44
CA VAL A 98 -10.58 8.78 -13.92
C VAL A 98 -10.42 10.11 -13.19
N CYS A 99 -10.92 11.21 -13.76
CA CYS A 99 -10.91 12.52 -13.11
C CYS A 99 -11.70 12.51 -11.80
N THR A 100 -12.87 11.87 -11.79
CA THR A 100 -13.74 11.79 -10.61
C THR A 100 -13.08 10.97 -9.51
N LEU A 101 -12.53 9.79 -9.85
CA LEU A 101 -11.77 8.95 -8.93
C LEU A 101 -10.58 9.69 -8.33
N THR A 102 -9.80 10.38 -9.18
CA THR A 102 -8.62 11.14 -8.76
C THR A 102 -9.00 12.24 -7.77
N ARG A 103 -10.06 13.00 -8.06
CA ARG A 103 -10.55 14.08 -7.18
C ARG A 103 -11.12 13.54 -5.87
N ALA A 104 -11.84 12.42 -5.91
CA ALA A 104 -12.35 11.76 -4.70
C ALA A 104 -11.20 11.34 -3.78
N ILE A 105 -10.16 10.70 -4.33
CA ILE A 105 -8.95 10.30 -3.58
C ILE A 105 -8.25 11.50 -2.95
N GLN A 106 -8.04 12.57 -3.74
CA GLN A 106 -7.36 13.78 -3.25
C GLN A 106 -8.18 14.51 -2.17
N SER A 107 -9.49 14.67 -2.40
CA SER A 107 -10.39 15.32 -1.45
C SER A 107 -10.49 14.52 -0.15
N ALA A 108 -10.70 13.20 -0.24
CA ALA A 108 -10.77 12.33 0.93
C ALA A 108 -9.47 12.39 1.74
N ALA A 109 -8.31 12.37 1.07
CA ALA A 109 -7.02 12.48 1.73
C ALA A 109 -6.83 13.84 2.43
N GLN A 110 -7.25 14.95 1.81
CA GLN A 110 -7.17 16.28 2.41
C GLN A 110 -8.01 16.39 3.69
N HIS A 111 -9.22 15.82 3.69
CA HIS A 111 -10.12 15.87 4.85
C HIS A 111 -9.72 14.90 5.97
N ALA A 112 -9.14 13.75 5.61
CA ALA A 112 -8.65 12.76 6.57
C ALA A 112 -7.40 13.22 7.35
N HIS A 113 -6.68 14.24 6.86
CA HIS A 113 -5.66 14.91 7.66
C HIS A 113 -6.34 15.69 8.80
N THR A 114 -6.20 15.22 10.04
CA THR A 114 -6.80 15.87 11.21
C THR A 114 -6.30 17.31 11.38
N ASN A 115 -7.19 18.29 11.34
CA ASN A 115 -6.90 19.67 11.77
C ASN A 115 -6.81 19.74 13.31
N ARG A 116 -5.75 19.20 13.93
CA ARG A 116 -5.35 19.62 15.28
C ARG A 116 -4.52 20.89 15.16
N GLY A 117 -5.19 22.05 15.07
CA GLY A 117 -4.45 23.32 14.99
C GLY A 117 -5.22 24.62 14.76
N ARG A 118 -6.52 24.71 15.10
CA ARG A 118 -7.21 26.01 15.21
C ARG A 118 -8.10 26.00 16.45
N ASN A 119 -7.46 26.17 17.61
CA ASN A 119 -8.07 26.60 18.87
C ASN A 119 -6.93 27.03 19.82
N THR A 120 -6.33 28.18 19.51
CA THR A 120 -5.65 29.09 20.46
C THR A 120 -5.68 30.47 19.84
#